data_AF-A0A672HAN1-F1
#
_entry.id   AF-A0A672HAN1-F1
#
_cell.length_a   1.000
_cell.length_b   1.000
_cell.length_c   1.000
_cell.angle_alpha   90.00
_cell.angle_beta   90.00
_cell.angle_gamma   90.00
#
_symmetry.space_group_name_H-M   'P 1'
#
loop_
_entity.id
_entity.type
_entity.pdbx_description
1 polymer ?
#
loop_
_entity_poly.entity_id
_entity_poly.type
_entity_poly.pdbx_seq_one_letter_code
_entity_poly.pdbx_strand_id
1 'polypeptide(L)'
;VTEFLLSNYTQPKELLFAIKELAFLGGNTNTGKAIMHTAETFFVQENGGRRGHPRVMLVLVDGWPSDDLEPAAMLARESGINVFLVSVAKPAAEELGMVLDKDFIKKAVCKDNGFFSYSIPSWFSTTKHVRPLTERICSLDGLLCSKTCYNSVNIGFLIDGSSSVGYTNFELVLDFLAGIARSFDISDVGARIGAVQFTYDQRLEFGLFDHPNKEDVVSALRRIPYMSGGTSTGSAISYASQKCPNAGRGRNFLIVVTDGQSYDDVRGPAMAAHRQGITVFSVGVAWAPLDDLRAMSSEPKEDHTFFTREFTGLTDFIQPLVRGICKDFTDNN
;
A
#
# COMPACT_ATOMS: atom_id res chain seq x y z
N VAL A 1 8.68 10.05 -29.05
CA VAL A 1 8.97 8.79 -29.77
C VAL A 1 9.43 7.78 -28.74
N THR A 2 9.09 6.50 -28.91
CA THR A 2 9.61 5.42 -28.06
C THR A 2 10.84 4.83 -28.74
N GLU A 3 11.99 4.91 -28.10
CA GLU A 3 13.26 4.39 -28.64
C GLU A 3 13.33 2.87 -28.52
N PHE A 4 12.95 2.34 -27.37
CA PHE A 4 12.81 0.90 -27.12
C PHE A 4 11.94 0.65 -25.87
N LEU A 5 11.42 -0.57 -25.76
CA LEU A 5 10.55 -1.08 -24.71
C LEU A 5 11.30 -2.02 -23.75
N LEU A 6 10.69 -2.35 -22.62
CA LEU A 6 11.29 -3.21 -21.59
C LEU A 6 11.56 -4.65 -22.09
N SER A 7 10.86 -5.09 -23.14
CA SER A 7 11.01 -6.40 -23.76
C SER A 7 12.10 -6.48 -24.83
N ASN A 8 12.65 -5.36 -25.31
CA ASN A 8 13.56 -5.37 -26.47
C ASN A 8 14.95 -5.90 -26.17
N TYR A 9 15.45 -5.75 -24.94
CA TYR A 9 16.82 -6.16 -24.56
C TYR A 9 16.80 -7.00 -23.29
N THR A 10 17.54 -8.12 -23.30
CA THR A 10 17.67 -9.02 -22.15
C THR A 10 19.06 -8.99 -21.52
N GLN A 11 20.05 -8.44 -22.23
CA GLN A 11 21.44 -8.33 -21.76
C GLN A 11 21.86 -6.87 -21.59
N PRO A 12 22.55 -6.52 -20.48
CA PRO A 12 23.03 -5.15 -20.25
C PRO A 12 23.93 -4.61 -21.37
N LYS A 13 24.73 -5.48 -22.00
CA LYS A 13 25.66 -5.09 -23.08
C LYS A 13 24.92 -4.57 -24.31
N GLU A 14 23.82 -5.21 -24.71
CA GLU A 14 23.01 -4.82 -25.88
C GLU A 14 22.30 -3.50 -25.61
N LEU A 15 21.71 -3.36 -24.42
CA LEU A 15 21.07 -2.12 -23.99
C LEU A 15 22.04 -0.94 -23.99
N LEU A 16 23.29 -1.15 -23.55
CA LEU A 16 24.33 -0.12 -23.59
C LEU A 16 24.66 0.35 -25.01
N PHE A 17 24.59 -0.52 -26.02
CA PHE A 17 24.76 -0.10 -27.42
C PHE A 17 23.55 0.70 -27.88
N ALA A 18 22.34 0.23 -27.60
CA ALA A 18 21.12 0.94 -27.98
C ALA A 18 21.06 2.37 -27.40
N ILE A 19 21.47 2.54 -26.14
CA ILE A 19 21.53 3.86 -25.49
C ILE A 19 22.52 4.80 -26.21
N LYS A 20 23.62 4.28 -26.76
CA LYS A 20 24.63 5.10 -27.45
C LYS A 20 24.16 5.60 -28.83
N GLU A 21 23.22 4.90 -29.44
CA GLU A 21 22.68 5.24 -30.77
C GLU A 21 21.48 6.20 -30.70
N LEU A 22 21.07 6.63 -29.51
CA LEU A 22 19.95 7.56 -29.34
C LEU A 22 20.23 8.91 -30.01
N ALA A 23 19.30 9.34 -30.86
CA ALA A 23 19.40 10.62 -31.55
C ALA A 23 18.95 11.79 -30.67
N PHE A 24 19.67 12.91 -30.74
CA PHE A 24 19.22 14.16 -30.15
C PHE A 24 18.11 14.79 -31.01
N LEU A 25 16.91 14.94 -30.44
CA LEU A 25 15.74 15.43 -31.17
C LEU A 25 15.54 16.96 -31.09
N GLY A 26 16.04 17.61 -30.03
CA GLY A 26 15.77 19.03 -29.75
C GLY A 26 14.28 19.35 -29.51
N GLY A 27 13.97 20.63 -29.32
CA GLY A 27 12.60 21.14 -29.16
C GLY A 27 12.19 21.45 -27.71
N ASN A 28 10.89 21.53 -27.47
CA ASN A 28 10.31 21.87 -26.16
C ASN A 28 10.32 20.68 -25.18
N THR A 29 10.38 20.98 -23.88
CA THR A 29 10.44 19.99 -22.80
C THR A 29 9.04 19.55 -22.36
N ASN A 30 8.36 18.73 -23.17
CA ASN A 30 7.03 18.19 -22.87
C ASN A 30 7.08 16.97 -21.91
N THR A 31 7.53 17.21 -20.67
CA THR A 31 7.73 16.16 -19.67
C THR A 31 6.43 15.46 -19.27
N GLY A 32 5.32 16.20 -19.13
CA GLY A 32 4.03 15.64 -18.78
C GLY A 32 3.54 14.61 -19.80
N LYS A 33 3.58 14.97 -21.08
CA LYS A 33 3.24 14.03 -22.18
C LYS A 33 4.16 12.81 -22.21
N ALA A 34 5.47 12.98 -21.94
CA ALA A 34 6.41 11.87 -21.90
C ALA A 34 6.11 10.90 -20.74
N ILE A 35 5.80 11.42 -19.55
CA ILE A 35 5.38 10.61 -18.39
C ILE A 35 4.11 9.83 -18.72
N MET A 36 3.10 10.51 -19.29
CA MET A 36 1.82 9.89 -19.65
C MET A 36 2.00 8.76 -20.65
N HIS A 37 2.69 9.02 -21.76
CA HIS A 37 2.99 8.02 -22.79
C HIS A 37 3.74 6.81 -22.22
N THR A 38 4.71 7.05 -21.33
CA THR A 38 5.48 5.97 -20.69
C THR A 38 4.61 5.16 -19.73
N ALA A 39 3.74 5.81 -18.95
CA ALA A 39 2.83 5.15 -18.03
C ALA A 39 1.83 4.24 -18.77
N GLU A 40 1.33 4.68 -19.91
CA GLU A 40 0.38 3.92 -20.75
C GLU A 40 1.06 2.79 -21.54
N THR A 41 2.32 2.96 -21.93
CA THR A 41 2.97 2.05 -22.89
C THR A 41 3.96 1.08 -22.26
N PHE A 42 4.83 1.51 -21.33
CA PHE A 42 6.00 0.69 -20.96
C PHE A 42 5.66 -0.47 -20.02
N PHE A 43 4.70 -0.27 -19.11
CA PHE A 43 4.45 -1.21 -18.02
C PHE A 43 3.33 -2.21 -18.30
N VAL A 44 2.86 -2.30 -19.55
CA VAL A 44 1.93 -3.34 -19.99
C VAL A 44 2.67 -4.64 -20.28
N GLN A 45 1.99 -5.78 -20.13
CA GLN A 45 2.61 -7.11 -20.22
C GLN A 45 3.23 -7.37 -21.60
N GLU A 46 2.56 -6.92 -22.67
CA GLU A 46 3.03 -7.03 -24.05
C GLU A 46 4.38 -6.32 -24.28
N ASN A 47 4.66 -5.27 -23.51
CA ASN A 47 5.86 -4.44 -23.64
C ASN A 47 6.94 -4.74 -22.58
N GLY A 48 6.79 -5.83 -21.83
CA GLY A 48 7.76 -6.30 -20.83
C GLY A 48 7.43 -5.94 -19.38
N GLY A 49 6.23 -5.39 -19.12
CA GLY A 49 5.71 -5.22 -17.77
C GLY A 49 5.52 -6.56 -17.06
N ARG A 50 5.98 -6.67 -15.81
CA ARG A 50 5.90 -7.91 -15.00
C ARG A 50 5.02 -7.69 -13.78
N ARG A 51 4.18 -8.67 -13.44
CA ARG A 51 3.39 -8.68 -12.20
C ARG A 51 4.31 -8.88 -10.99
N GLY A 52 3.93 -8.31 -9.85
CA GLY A 52 4.70 -8.41 -8.60
C GLY A 52 6.06 -7.69 -8.60
N HIS A 53 6.43 -7.00 -9.68
CA HIS A 53 7.68 -6.26 -9.77
C HIS A 53 7.40 -4.75 -9.72
N PRO A 54 8.19 -3.97 -8.95
CA PRO A 54 8.02 -2.52 -8.90
C PRO A 54 8.15 -1.89 -10.28
N ARG A 55 7.29 -0.91 -10.55
CA ARG A 55 7.34 -0.09 -11.76
C ARG A 55 8.06 1.21 -11.43
N VAL A 56 9.17 1.48 -12.09
CA VAL A 56 9.99 2.66 -11.86
C VAL A 56 10.15 3.42 -13.17
N MET A 57 9.83 4.70 -13.13
CA MET A 57 10.08 5.64 -14.21
C MET A 57 11.12 6.66 -13.74
N LEU A 58 12.26 6.72 -14.42
CA LEU A 58 13.30 7.71 -14.15
C LEU A 58 13.20 8.83 -15.20
N VAL A 59 12.84 10.02 -14.76
CA VAL A 59 12.66 11.20 -15.62
C VAL A 59 13.85 12.12 -15.40
N LEU A 60 14.67 12.31 -16.43
CA LEU A 60 15.84 13.20 -16.43
C LEU A 60 15.45 14.50 -17.14
N VAL A 61 15.60 15.63 -16.46
CA VAL A 61 15.31 16.96 -17.00
C VAL A 61 16.42 17.94 -16.65
N ASP A 62 16.71 18.88 -17.54
CA ASP A 62 17.76 19.90 -17.36
C ASP A 62 17.23 21.32 -17.16
N GLY A 63 15.95 21.42 -16.79
CA GLY A 63 15.24 22.67 -16.60
C GLY A 63 13.82 22.42 -16.10
N TRP A 64 12.87 23.23 -16.58
CA TRP A 64 11.45 23.11 -16.25
C TRP A 64 10.64 22.62 -17.45
N PRO A 65 9.53 21.91 -17.19
CA PRO A 65 8.64 21.45 -18.24
C PRO A 65 7.92 22.60 -18.94
N SER A 66 7.56 22.37 -20.20
CA SER A 66 6.74 23.27 -21.03
C SER A 66 5.24 22.93 -20.98
N ASP A 67 4.85 21.85 -20.29
CA ASP A 67 3.50 21.35 -20.13
C ASP A 67 3.16 21.06 -18.66
N ASP A 68 1.88 20.75 -18.40
CA ASP A 68 1.40 20.36 -17.08
C ASP A 68 1.70 18.88 -16.81
N LEU A 69 2.28 18.60 -15.64
CA LEU A 69 2.68 17.25 -15.23
C LEU A 69 1.61 16.59 -14.36
N GLU A 70 0.68 17.35 -13.81
CA GLU A 70 -0.24 16.87 -12.79
C GLU A 70 -1.15 15.73 -13.28
N PRO A 71 -1.80 15.81 -14.47
CA PRO A 71 -2.59 14.69 -14.99
C PRO A 71 -1.75 13.43 -15.24
N ALA A 72 -0.55 13.61 -15.80
CA ALA A 72 0.34 12.50 -16.10
C ALA A 72 0.88 11.82 -14.83
N ALA A 73 1.22 12.62 -13.82
CA ALA A 73 1.68 12.12 -12.54
C ALA A 73 0.56 11.42 -11.77
N MET A 74 -0.68 11.94 -11.81
CA MET A 74 -1.85 11.25 -11.26
C MET A 74 -2.03 9.88 -11.92
N LEU A 75 -2.04 9.81 -13.25
CA LEU A 75 -2.15 8.53 -13.97
C LEU A 75 -1.03 7.55 -13.59
N ALA A 76 0.22 8.03 -13.51
CA ALA A 76 1.35 7.20 -13.13
C ALA A 76 1.21 6.66 -11.70
N ARG A 77 0.81 7.51 -10.74
CA ARG A 77 0.56 7.12 -9.34
C ARG A 77 -0.57 6.09 -9.25
N GLU A 78 -1.70 6.34 -9.91
CA GLU A 78 -2.84 5.41 -9.95
C GLU A 78 -2.51 4.09 -10.65
N SER A 79 -1.54 4.11 -11.55
CA SER A 79 -1.03 2.93 -12.27
C SER A 79 0.05 2.17 -11.51
N GLY A 80 0.38 2.59 -10.29
CA GLY A 80 1.36 1.90 -9.47
C GLY A 80 2.81 2.19 -9.88
N ILE A 81 3.09 3.34 -10.48
CA ILE A 81 4.40 3.69 -11.05
C ILE A 81 5.12 4.70 -10.17
N ASN A 82 6.36 4.39 -9.81
CA ASN A 82 7.23 5.28 -9.05
C ASN A 82 7.96 6.20 -10.01
N VAL A 83 7.48 7.43 -10.11
CA VAL A 83 8.13 8.48 -10.88
C VAL A 83 9.23 9.11 -10.02
N PHE A 84 10.48 8.95 -10.45
CA PHE A 84 11.64 9.67 -9.95
C PHE A 84 11.97 10.81 -10.89
N LEU A 85 12.01 12.03 -10.35
CA LEU A 85 12.41 13.20 -11.13
C LEU A 85 13.84 13.60 -10.75
N VAL A 86 14.73 13.53 -11.74
CA VAL A 86 16.14 13.89 -11.63
C VAL A 86 16.37 15.19 -12.39
N SER A 87 16.55 16.28 -11.66
CA SER A 87 16.92 17.57 -12.24
C SER A 87 18.44 17.68 -12.35
N VAL A 88 18.97 17.91 -13.55
CA VAL A 88 20.38 18.18 -13.79
C VAL A 88 20.55 19.68 -14.03
N ALA A 89 21.49 20.33 -13.34
CA ALA A 89 21.73 21.77 -13.46
C ALA A 89 20.43 22.60 -13.25
N LYS A 90 19.92 22.63 -12.01
CA LYS A 90 18.71 23.39 -11.65
C LYS A 90 18.74 24.84 -12.17
N PRO A 91 17.56 25.45 -12.42
CA PRO A 91 17.46 26.81 -12.94
C PRO A 91 18.24 27.80 -12.08
N ALA A 92 18.95 28.72 -12.73
CA ALA A 92 19.62 29.81 -12.03
C ALA A 92 18.58 30.76 -11.39
N ALA A 93 19.01 31.58 -10.43
CA ALA A 93 18.09 32.47 -9.71
C ALA A 93 17.35 33.44 -10.65
N GLU A 94 18.04 33.84 -11.72
CA GLU A 94 17.55 34.72 -12.78
C GLU A 94 16.50 34.03 -13.67
N GLU A 95 16.56 32.71 -13.77
CA GLU A 95 15.67 31.89 -14.60
C GLU A 95 14.40 31.45 -13.86
N LEU A 96 14.39 31.56 -12.52
CA LEU A 96 13.23 31.21 -11.69
C LEU A 96 11.96 32.00 -12.04
N GLY A 97 12.10 33.18 -12.66
CA GLY A 97 10.97 33.96 -13.16
C GLY A 97 10.32 33.37 -14.42
N MET A 98 11.03 32.52 -15.15
CA MET A 98 10.54 31.85 -16.37
C MET A 98 9.89 30.49 -16.08
N VAL A 99 10.08 29.96 -14.87
CA VAL A 99 9.47 28.71 -14.43
C VAL A 99 7.98 28.94 -14.19
N LEU A 100 7.15 28.42 -15.09
CA LEU A 100 5.69 28.55 -15.04
C LEU A 100 5.09 27.90 -13.79
N ASP A 101 5.49 26.65 -13.51
CA ASP A 101 5.08 25.90 -12.33
C ASP A 101 6.32 25.60 -11.47
N LYS A 102 6.45 26.28 -10.32
CA LYS A 102 7.61 26.11 -9.42
C LYS A 102 7.55 24.82 -8.61
N ASP A 103 6.38 24.22 -8.50
CA ASP A 103 6.14 23.00 -7.73
C ASP A 103 6.06 21.76 -8.64
N PHE A 104 6.40 21.88 -9.93
CA PHE A 104 6.36 20.77 -10.89
C PHE A 104 7.07 19.50 -10.39
N ILE A 105 8.18 19.65 -9.66
CA ILE A 105 8.91 18.53 -9.06
C ILE A 105 8.02 17.78 -8.07
N LYS A 106 7.36 18.50 -7.16
CA LYS A 106 6.48 17.93 -6.13
C LYS A 106 5.26 17.26 -6.75
N LYS A 107 4.73 17.84 -7.83
CA LYS A 107 3.58 17.31 -8.56
C LYS A 107 3.91 16.05 -9.33
N ALA A 108 5.08 16.01 -9.96
CA ALA A 108 5.53 14.92 -10.83
C ALA A 108 5.85 13.63 -10.07
N VAL A 109 6.42 13.78 -8.88
CA VAL A 109 6.91 12.64 -8.11
C VAL A 109 5.78 11.86 -7.44
N CYS A 110 6.09 10.62 -7.10
CA CYS A 110 5.20 9.75 -6.34
C CYS A 110 4.70 10.41 -5.03
N LYS A 111 5.64 10.88 -4.20
CA LYS A 111 5.36 11.53 -2.92
C LYS A 111 6.40 12.63 -2.67
N ASP A 112 5.95 13.78 -2.19
CA ASP A 112 6.85 14.89 -1.84
C ASP A 112 7.46 14.70 -0.44
N ASN A 113 8.43 13.80 -0.35
CA ASN A 113 9.20 13.52 0.88
C ASN A 113 10.72 13.59 0.65
N GLY A 114 11.14 14.15 -0.49
CA GLY A 114 12.55 14.21 -0.90
C GLY A 114 13.17 12.88 -1.34
N PHE A 115 12.44 11.75 -1.30
CA PHE A 115 12.93 10.45 -1.76
C PHE A 115 12.87 10.33 -3.29
N PHE A 116 11.79 10.79 -3.91
CA PHE A 116 11.54 10.64 -5.34
C PHE A 116 12.13 11.77 -6.20
N SER A 117 12.62 12.85 -5.59
CA SER A 117 13.33 13.92 -6.26
C SER A 117 14.84 13.81 -6.02
N TYR A 118 15.63 14.00 -7.07
CA TYR A 118 17.09 14.00 -7.00
C TYR A 118 17.66 15.15 -7.82
N SER A 119 18.68 15.83 -7.29
CA SER A 119 19.30 16.97 -7.96
C SER A 119 20.76 16.68 -8.25
N ILE A 120 21.13 16.75 -9.52
CA ILE A 120 22.52 16.70 -9.98
C ILE A 120 22.98 18.13 -10.25
N PRO A 121 24.00 18.67 -9.55
CA PRO A 121 24.41 20.06 -9.72
C PRO A 121 24.98 20.37 -11.11
N SER A 122 25.60 19.38 -11.76
CA SER A 122 26.31 19.59 -13.03
C SER A 122 26.30 18.33 -13.91
N TRP A 123 26.19 18.54 -15.21
CA TRP A 123 26.38 17.50 -16.22
C TRP A 123 27.73 16.77 -16.10
N PHE A 124 28.79 17.50 -15.72
CA PHE A 124 30.13 16.95 -15.57
C PHE A 124 30.28 16.02 -14.36
N SER A 125 29.36 16.06 -13.39
CA SER A 125 29.40 15.21 -12.20
C SER A 125 28.40 14.06 -12.22
N THR A 126 27.65 13.87 -13.31
CA THR A 126 26.59 12.84 -13.43
C THR A 126 27.06 11.44 -13.03
N THR A 127 28.27 11.05 -13.41
CA THR A 127 28.86 9.75 -13.06
C THR A 127 29.00 9.51 -11.55
N LYS A 128 29.22 10.57 -10.75
CA LYS A 128 29.30 10.49 -9.29
C LYS A 128 27.96 10.18 -8.62
N HIS A 129 26.85 10.42 -9.34
CA HIS A 129 25.50 10.25 -8.82
C HIS A 129 24.87 8.90 -9.19
N VAL A 130 25.51 8.10 -10.08
CA VAL A 130 24.98 6.80 -10.52
C VAL A 130 24.76 5.85 -9.34
N ARG A 131 25.74 5.68 -8.45
CA ARG A 131 25.61 4.78 -7.30
C ARG A 131 24.50 5.23 -6.33
N PRO A 132 24.49 6.47 -5.79
CA PRO A 132 23.42 6.92 -4.90
C PRO A 132 22.02 6.80 -5.52
N LEU A 133 21.89 7.13 -6.81
CA LEU A 133 20.62 7.04 -7.51
C LEU A 133 20.16 5.58 -7.67
N THR A 134 21.09 4.68 -7.98
CA THR A 134 20.81 3.23 -8.07
C THR A 134 20.37 2.67 -6.73
N GLU A 135 21.09 2.97 -5.65
CA GLU A 135 20.73 2.55 -4.28
C GLU A 135 19.32 3.01 -3.90
N ARG A 136 18.96 4.24 -4.28
CA ARG A 136 17.64 4.80 -4.02
C ARG A 136 16.53 4.12 -4.82
N ILE A 137 16.75 3.91 -6.12
CA ILE A 137 15.77 3.26 -7.01
C ILE A 137 15.57 1.78 -6.64
N CYS A 138 16.61 1.11 -6.15
CA CYS A 138 16.57 -0.29 -5.74
C CYS A 138 16.06 -0.49 -4.30
N SER A 139 15.74 0.57 -3.56
CA SER A 139 15.17 0.48 -2.21
C SER A 139 13.67 0.18 -2.28
N LEU A 140 13.32 -1.11 -2.27
CA LEU A 140 11.94 -1.59 -2.42
C LEU A 140 10.98 -0.98 -1.39
N ASP A 141 11.41 -0.86 -0.14
CA ASP A 141 10.62 -0.27 0.95
C ASP A 141 10.34 1.23 0.74
N GLY A 142 11.14 1.90 -0.10
CA GLY A 142 10.96 3.31 -0.46
C GLY A 142 10.04 3.56 -1.66
N LEU A 143 9.62 2.52 -2.39
CA LEU A 143 8.83 2.63 -3.62
C LEU A 143 7.32 2.76 -3.35
N LEU A 144 6.97 3.83 -2.64
CA LEU A 144 5.64 4.13 -2.10
C LEU A 144 4.49 4.31 -3.12
N CYS A 145 4.75 4.38 -4.43
CA CYS A 145 3.70 4.42 -5.45
C CYS A 145 3.58 3.14 -6.23
N SER A 146 4.45 2.16 -6.02
CA SER A 146 4.12 0.80 -6.47
C SER A 146 2.80 0.41 -5.82
N LYS A 147 1.81 -0.09 -6.57
CA LYS A 147 0.69 -0.78 -5.93
C LYS A 147 1.25 -2.03 -5.27
N THR A 148 1.57 -1.91 -3.99
CA THR A 148 2.06 -2.99 -3.16
C THR A 148 0.99 -3.33 -2.14
N CYS A 149 1.16 -4.47 -1.49
CA CYS A 149 0.36 -4.79 -0.33
C CYS A 149 0.51 -3.76 0.80
N TYR A 150 1.63 -3.03 0.88
CA TYR A 150 1.89 -2.10 1.98
C TYR A 150 1.10 -0.80 1.86
N ASN A 151 0.63 -0.44 0.66
CA ASN A 151 -0.01 0.85 0.40
C ASN A 151 -1.28 0.76 -0.46
N SER A 152 -1.71 -0.43 -0.92
CA SER A 152 -2.89 -0.57 -1.80
C SER A 152 -3.93 -1.55 -1.23
N VAL A 153 -4.08 -1.52 0.09
CA VAL A 153 -4.98 -2.40 0.84
C VAL A 153 -5.89 -1.60 1.78
N ASN A 154 -7.11 -2.09 1.93
CA ASN A 154 -8.06 -1.64 2.93
C ASN A 154 -8.15 -2.72 4.00
N ILE A 155 -7.81 -2.41 5.24
CA ILE A 155 -7.77 -3.36 6.35
C ILE A 155 -8.84 -2.97 7.37
N GLY A 156 -9.83 -3.84 7.55
CA GLY A 156 -10.78 -3.76 8.65
C GLY A 156 -10.28 -4.60 9.83
N PHE A 157 -10.20 -4.00 11.01
CA PHE A 157 -10.02 -4.74 12.25
C PHE A 157 -11.38 -4.98 12.91
N LEU A 158 -11.68 -6.25 13.18
CA LEU A 158 -12.87 -6.67 13.90
C LEU A 158 -12.45 -7.20 15.27
N ILE A 159 -12.74 -6.41 16.30
CA ILE A 159 -12.13 -6.52 17.62
C ILE A 159 -13.17 -7.01 18.62
N ASP A 160 -12.94 -8.19 19.18
CA ASP A 160 -13.76 -8.74 20.26
C ASP A 160 -13.57 -7.91 21.54
N GLY A 161 -14.63 -7.22 21.95
CA GLY A 161 -14.70 -6.42 23.18
C GLY A 161 -15.48 -7.12 24.29
N SER A 162 -15.69 -8.44 24.19
CA SER A 162 -16.51 -9.22 25.12
C SER A 162 -15.90 -9.32 26.52
N SER A 163 -16.75 -9.70 27.47
CA SER A 163 -16.37 -9.84 28.89
C SER A 163 -15.29 -10.90 29.13
N SER A 164 -15.18 -11.92 28.27
CA SER A 164 -14.18 -12.99 28.40
C SER A 164 -12.77 -12.53 28.10
N VAL A 165 -12.61 -11.59 27.17
CA VAL A 165 -11.32 -10.95 26.87
C VAL A 165 -10.82 -10.25 28.13
N GLY A 166 -11.64 -9.37 28.72
CA GLY A 166 -11.26 -8.57 29.88
C GLY A 166 -10.34 -7.39 29.52
N TYR A 167 -10.40 -6.33 30.34
CA TYR A 167 -9.77 -5.04 30.03
C TYR A 167 -8.25 -5.13 29.76
N THR A 168 -7.49 -5.85 30.59
CA THR A 168 -6.04 -5.95 30.45
C THR A 168 -5.62 -6.67 29.16
N ASN A 169 -6.34 -7.74 28.77
CA ASN A 169 -6.04 -8.44 27.54
C ASN A 169 -6.50 -7.64 26.32
N PHE A 170 -7.58 -6.86 26.45
CA PHE A 170 -8.04 -5.97 25.40
C PHE A 170 -6.96 -4.95 25.01
N GLU A 171 -6.21 -4.39 25.97
CA GLU A 171 -5.06 -3.53 25.68
C GLU A 171 -3.97 -4.24 24.87
N LEU A 172 -3.71 -5.53 25.14
CA LEU A 172 -2.77 -6.33 24.35
C LEU A 172 -3.26 -6.55 22.91
N VAL A 173 -4.57 -6.76 22.71
CA VAL A 173 -5.17 -6.84 21.37
C VAL A 173 -4.98 -5.52 20.62
N LEU A 174 -5.24 -4.38 21.28
CA LEU A 174 -5.05 -3.06 20.65
C LEU A 174 -3.58 -2.80 20.27
N ASP A 175 -2.63 -3.18 21.12
CA ASP A 175 -1.20 -3.05 20.81
C ASP A 175 -0.75 -3.97 19.68
N PHE A 176 -1.28 -5.19 19.62
CA PHE A 176 -1.07 -6.11 18.51
C PHE A 176 -1.56 -5.52 17.18
N LEU A 177 -2.79 -5.00 17.14
CA LEU A 177 -3.38 -4.38 15.95
C LEU A 177 -2.62 -3.10 15.55
N ALA A 178 -2.18 -2.30 16.52
CA ALA A 178 -1.29 -1.17 16.27
C ALA A 178 0.06 -1.61 15.68
N GLY A 179 0.60 -2.75 16.10
CA GLY A 179 1.79 -3.37 15.51
C GLY A 179 1.62 -3.72 14.04
N ILE A 180 0.47 -4.30 13.68
CA ILE A 180 0.10 -4.56 12.28
C ILE A 180 -0.01 -3.25 11.50
N ALA A 181 -0.77 -2.28 12.01
CA ALA A 181 -0.98 -0.98 11.37
C ALA A 181 0.34 -0.24 11.05
N ARG A 182 1.35 -0.35 11.93
CA ARG A 182 2.67 0.26 11.71
C ARG A 182 3.42 -0.30 10.49
N SER A 183 3.11 -1.53 10.10
CA SER A 183 3.77 -2.22 8.98
C SER A 183 3.25 -1.77 7.61
N PHE A 184 2.14 -1.02 7.55
CA PHE A 184 1.55 -0.51 6.30
C PHE A 184 1.78 1.00 6.15
N ASP A 185 1.82 1.47 4.91
CA ASP A 185 1.98 2.87 4.55
C ASP A 185 0.62 3.55 4.40
N ILE A 186 0.11 4.00 5.56
CA ILE A 186 -1.18 4.65 5.68
C ILE A 186 -1.09 6.08 5.17
N SER A 187 -1.88 6.39 4.14
CA SER A 187 -2.02 7.75 3.61
C SER A 187 -3.33 7.90 2.83
N ASP A 188 -3.60 9.10 2.33
CA ASP A 188 -4.72 9.41 1.46
C ASP A 188 -4.74 8.59 0.15
N VAL A 189 -3.56 8.31 -0.39
CA VAL A 189 -3.35 7.45 -1.57
C VAL A 189 -2.79 6.07 -1.23
N GLY A 190 -2.61 5.77 0.07
CA GLY A 190 -1.99 4.56 0.59
C GLY A 190 -2.97 3.57 1.22
N ALA A 191 -2.47 2.75 2.14
CA ALA A 191 -3.29 1.79 2.87
C ALA A 191 -4.33 2.51 3.75
N ARG A 192 -5.50 1.90 3.89
CA ARG A 192 -6.60 2.42 4.70
C ARG A 192 -6.92 1.45 5.81
N ILE A 193 -7.16 1.94 7.01
CA ILE A 193 -7.46 1.11 8.19
C ILE A 193 -8.71 1.63 8.87
N GLY A 194 -9.60 0.70 9.22
CA GLY A 194 -10.81 0.95 10.00
C GLY A 194 -10.92 -0.06 11.13
N ALA A 195 -11.64 0.29 12.19
CA ALA A 195 -11.84 -0.58 13.34
C ALA A 195 -13.31 -0.64 13.75
N VAL A 196 -13.78 -1.86 13.96
CA VAL A 196 -15.09 -2.17 14.54
C VAL A 196 -14.84 -3.01 15.78
N GLN A 197 -15.36 -2.56 16.92
CA GLN A 197 -15.44 -3.39 18.12
C GLN A 197 -16.81 -4.08 18.15
N PHE A 198 -16.87 -5.31 18.65
CA PHE A 198 -18.12 -6.02 18.79
C PHE A 198 -18.26 -6.74 20.13
N THR A 199 -19.50 -6.82 20.60
CA THR A 199 -19.94 -7.72 21.66
C THR A 199 -21.22 -8.46 21.22
N TYR A 200 -22.37 -8.17 21.83
CA TYR A 200 -23.69 -8.44 21.23
C TYR A 200 -23.99 -7.45 20.09
N ASP A 201 -23.57 -6.20 20.28
CA ASP A 201 -23.72 -5.11 19.32
C ASP A 201 -22.38 -4.77 18.67
N GLN A 202 -22.43 -4.13 17.49
CA GLN A 202 -21.25 -3.67 16.77
C GLN A 202 -21.10 -2.16 16.90
N ARG A 203 -19.90 -1.69 17.24
CA ARG A 203 -19.55 -0.28 17.30
C ARG A 203 -18.45 0.03 16.29
N LEU A 204 -18.74 0.94 15.36
CA LEU A 204 -17.70 1.52 14.51
C LEU A 204 -16.87 2.48 15.36
N GLU A 205 -15.60 2.15 15.59
CA GLU A 205 -14.68 3.02 16.33
C GLU A 205 -14.17 4.14 15.43
N PHE A 206 -13.74 3.76 14.22
CA PHE A 206 -13.41 4.67 13.13
C PHE A 206 -13.46 3.94 11.79
N GLY A 207 -13.86 4.67 10.74
CA GLY A 207 -13.92 4.19 9.37
C GLY A 207 -12.56 4.22 8.66
N LEU A 208 -12.50 3.55 7.51
CA LEU A 208 -11.29 3.42 6.67
C LEU A 208 -10.68 4.76 6.23
N PHE A 209 -11.46 5.84 6.21
CA PHE A 209 -11.05 7.15 5.70
C PHE A 209 -10.91 8.22 6.79
N ASP A 210 -11.14 7.88 8.05
CA ASP A 210 -11.21 8.86 9.15
C ASP A 210 -9.83 9.34 9.59
N HIS A 211 -8.79 8.54 9.38
CA HIS A 211 -7.42 8.85 9.78
C HIS A 211 -6.47 8.86 8.58
N PRO A 212 -5.81 10.01 8.28
CA PRO A 212 -5.05 10.19 7.05
C PRO A 212 -3.60 9.72 7.14
N ASN A 213 -3.09 9.36 8.32
CA ASN A 213 -1.71 8.94 8.52
C ASN A 213 -1.58 7.83 9.59
N LYS A 214 -0.38 7.25 9.66
CA LYS A 214 -0.05 6.10 10.50
C LYS A 214 -0.15 6.43 11.99
N GLU A 215 0.35 7.59 12.38
CA GLU A 215 0.40 8.04 13.76
C GLU A 215 -1.02 8.23 14.34
N ASP A 216 -1.93 8.77 13.54
CA ASP A 216 -3.33 8.96 13.91
C ASP A 216 -4.07 7.63 14.07
N VAL A 217 -3.90 6.68 13.14
CA VAL A 217 -4.49 5.33 13.24
C VAL A 217 -4.00 4.60 14.50
N VAL A 218 -2.69 4.59 14.73
CA VAL A 218 -2.10 3.94 15.92
C VAL A 218 -2.63 4.57 17.20
N SER A 219 -2.75 5.90 17.23
CA SER A 219 -3.29 6.62 18.37
C SER A 219 -4.79 6.38 18.58
N ALA A 220 -5.56 6.27 17.50
CA ALA A 220 -6.99 5.96 17.55
C ALA A 220 -7.23 4.55 18.09
N LEU A 221 -6.50 3.55 17.59
CA LEU A 221 -6.58 2.16 18.06
C LEU A 221 -6.38 2.07 19.57
N ARG A 222 -5.32 2.70 20.09
CA ARG A 222 -5.00 2.67 21.53
C ARG A 222 -6.00 3.39 22.43
N ARG A 223 -6.89 4.21 21.86
CA ARG A 223 -7.93 4.94 22.60
C ARG A 223 -9.30 4.29 22.50
N ILE A 224 -9.44 3.16 21.81
CA ILE A 224 -10.69 2.44 21.71
C ILE A 224 -11.12 2.01 23.13
N PRO A 225 -12.31 2.44 23.61
CA PRO A 225 -12.76 2.07 24.95
C PRO A 225 -13.34 0.66 24.94
N TYR A 226 -12.98 -0.14 25.95
CA TYR A 226 -13.50 -1.49 26.15
C TYR A 226 -15.02 -1.50 26.39
N MET A 227 -15.76 -2.35 25.66
CA MET A 227 -17.23 -2.44 25.75
C MET A 227 -17.72 -3.36 26.88
N SER A 228 -17.20 -4.59 26.96
CA SER A 228 -17.74 -5.71 27.76
C SER A 228 -19.13 -6.18 27.29
N GLY A 229 -19.35 -7.49 27.24
CA GLY A 229 -20.60 -8.11 26.76
C GLY A 229 -20.38 -9.54 26.26
N GLY A 230 -21.33 -10.08 25.47
CA GLY A 230 -21.16 -11.36 24.79
C GLY A 230 -20.37 -11.23 23.48
N THR A 231 -20.36 -12.30 22.68
CA THR A 231 -19.52 -12.41 21.48
C THR A 231 -20.37 -12.82 20.27
N SER A 232 -20.78 -11.87 19.42
CA SER A 232 -21.59 -12.12 18.20
C SER A 232 -20.78 -11.83 16.95
N THR A 233 -19.85 -12.75 16.65
CA THR A 233 -18.85 -12.61 15.59
C THR A 233 -19.46 -12.65 14.19
N GLY A 234 -20.51 -13.44 13.95
CA GLY A 234 -21.15 -13.52 12.63
C GLY A 234 -21.82 -12.21 12.22
N SER A 235 -22.55 -11.60 13.15
CA SER A 235 -23.15 -10.28 13.00
C SER A 235 -22.08 -9.20 12.83
N ALA A 236 -20.98 -9.31 13.55
CA ALA A 236 -19.83 -8.42 13.43
C ALA A 236 -19.16 -8.49 12.03
N ILE A 237 -18.96 -9.69 11.47
CA ILE A 237 -18.45 -9.87 10.11
C ILE A 237 -19.40 -9.24 9.09
N SER A 238 -20.71 -9.45 9.24
CA SER A 238 -21.72 -8.88 8.35
C SER A 238 -21.71 -7.35 8.38
N TYR A 239 -21.59 -6.76 9.56
CA TYR A 239 -21.53 -5.31 9.75
C TYR A 239 -20.25 -4.72 9.14
N ALA A 240 -19.08 -5.31 9.44
CA ALA A 240 -17.80 -4.82 8.93
C ALA A 240 -17.71 -4.92 7.40
N SER A 241 -18.23 -6.00 6.81
CA SER A 241 -18.23 -6.19 5.35
C SER A 241 -18.99 -5.09 4.62
N GLN A 242 -20.07 -4.56 5.21
CA GLN A 242 -20.83 -3.42 4.65
C GLN A 242 -20.08 -2.09 4.72
N LYS A 243 -19.04 -1.98 5.55
CA LYS A 243 -18.19 -0.78 5.68
C LYS A 243 -16.96 -0.83 4.77
N CYS A 244 -16.67 -1.98 4.15
CA CYS A 244 -15.62 -2.08 3.15
C CYS A 244 -16.05 -1.38 1.84
N PRO A 245 -15.11 -0.69 1.15
CA PRO A 245 -15.40 -0.08 -0.14
C PRO A 245 -15.65 -1.16 -1.19
N ASN A 246 -16.47 -0.84 -2.19
CA ASN A 246 -16.67 -1.69 -3.36
C ASN A 246 -15.34 -1.96 -4.10
N ALA A 247 -15.28 -3.09 -4.81
CA ALA A 247 -14.11 -3.50 -5.58
C ALA A 247 -13.60 -2.37 -6.49
N GLY A 248 -12.31 -2.02 -6.36
CA GLY A 248 -11.64 -1.01 -7.20
C GLY A 248 -10.78 0.03 -6.46
N ARG A 249 -11.01 0.27 -5.16
CA ARG A 249 -10.21 1.20 -4.33
C ARG A 249 -9.14 0.50 -3.50
N GLY A 250 -8.51 -0.54 -4.05
CA GLY A 250 -7.63 -1.45 -3.31
C GLY A 250 -8.33 -2.73 -2.85
N ARG A 251 -7.58 -3.67 -2.30
CA ARG A 251 -8.11 -4.97 -1.85
C ARG A 251 -8.53 -4.93 -0.39
N ASN A 252 -9.65 -5.57 -0.09
CA ASN A 252 -10.23 -5.56 1.24
C ASN A 252 -9.78 -6.79 2.04
N PHE A 253 -9.22 -6.53 3.21
CA PHE A 253 -8.82 -7.53 4.18
C PHE A 253 -9.57 -7.28 5.49
N LEU A 254 -10.07 -8.33 6.11
CA LEU A 254 -10.71 -8.28 7.42
C LEU A 254 -9.91 -9.16 8.37
N ILE A 255 -9.38 -8.59 9.44
CA ILE A 255 -8.72 -9.34 10.51
C ILE A 255 -9.67 -9.41 11.70
N VAL A 256 -10.12 -10.62 12.03
CA VAL A 256 -10.99 -10.92 13.16
C VAL A 256 -10.15 -11.39 14.33
N VAL A 257 -10.24 -10.73 15.48
CA VAL A 257 -9.58 -11.16 16.72
C VAL A 257 -10.64 -11.50 17.74
N THR A 258 -10.63 -12.72 18.28
CA THR A 258 -11.59 -13.20 19.30
C THR A 258 -10.95 -14.19 20.27
N ASP A 259 -11.43 -14.23 21.51
CA ASP A 259 -10.96 -15.16 22.54
C ASP A 259 -11.91 -16.34 22.79
N GLY A 260 -13.06 -16.37 22.12
CA GLY A 260 -14.17 -17.24 22.51
C GLY A 260 -15.08 -17.71 21.39
N GLN A 261 -16.03 -18.56 21.77
CA GLN A 261 -17.08 -19.07 20.87
C GLN A 261 -18.12 -17.98 20.60
N SER A 262 -18.54 -17.87 19.34
CA SER A 262 -19.62 -16.95 18.96
C SER A 262 -20.99 -17.46 19.43
N TYR A 263 -21.89 -16.55 19.82
CA TYR A 263 -23.29 -16.85 20.10
C TYR A 263 -24.15 -17.01 18.83
N ASP A 264 -23.64 -16.58 17.68
CA ASP A 264 -24.30 -16.65 16.38
C ASP A 264 -23.49 -17.47 15.34
N ASP A 265 -24.13 -17.84 14.22
CA ASP A 265 -23.43 -18.57 13.15
C ASP A 265 -22.46 -17.64 12.41
N VAL A 266 -21.20 -18.08 12.35
CA VAL A 266 -20.12 -17.33 11.70
C VAL A 266 -19.95 -17.70 10.22
N ARG A 267 -20.42 -18.87 9.80
CA ARG A 267 -20.18 -19.44 8.46
C ARG A 267 -20.91 -18.65 7.38
N GLY A 268 -22.20 -18.40 7.57
CA GLY A 268 -23.02 -17.65 6.60
C GLY A 268 -22.44 -16.26 6.31
N PRO A 269 -22.21 -15.43 7.35
CA PRO A 269 -21.56 -14.13 7.23
C PRO A 269 -20.18 -14.16 6.58
N ALA A 270 -19.29 -15.07 7.00
CA ALA A 270 -17.95 -15.19 6.44
C ALA A 270 -17.98 -15.53 4.94
N MET A 271 -18.81 -16.50 4.54
CA MET A 271 -19.00 -16.82 3.11
C MET A 271 -19.54 -15.64 2.32
N ALA A 272 -20.41 -14.81 2.89
CA ALA A 272 -20.90 -13.61 2.23
C ALA A 272 -19.77 -12.58 2.04
N ALA A 273 -18.93 -12.37 3.04
CA ALA A 273 -17.74 -11.51 2.96
C ALA A 273 -16.76 -12.01 1.88
N HIS A 274 -16.48 -13.32 1.84
CA HIS A 274 -15.61 -13.92 0.82
C HIS A 274 -16.14 -13.69 -0.59
N ARG A 275 -17.45 -13.84 -0.81
CA ARG A 275 -18.08 -13.58 -2.11
C ARG A 275 -18.04 -12.10 -2.51
N GLN A 276 -17.86 -11.18 -1.57
CA GLN A 276 -17.63 -9.76 -1.84
C GLN A 276 -16.16 -9.44 -2.17
N GLY A 277 -15.29 -10.45 -2.22
CA GLY A 277 -13.86 -10.27 -2.48
C GLY A 277 -13.06 -9.78 -1.27
N ILE A 278 -13.61 -9.96 -0.05
CA ILE A 278 -12.92 -9.65 1.20
C ILE A 278 -12.16 -10.90 1.64
N THR A 279 -10.84 -10.79 1.79
CA THR A 279 -10.02 -11.85 2.42
C THR A 279 -10.14 -11.73 3.93
N VAL A 280 -10.55 -12.79 4.61
CA VAL A 280 -10.72 -12.84 6.07
C VAL A 280 -9.58 -13.62 6.70
N PHE A 281 -8.89 -12.97 7.64
CA PHE A 281 -7.92 -13.57 8.55
C PHE A 281 -8.57 -13.72 9.93
N SER A 282 -8.48 -14.89 10.55
CA SER A 282 -8.99 -15.10 11.92
C SER A 282 -7.86 -15.37 12.89
N VAL A 283 -7.84 -14.62 13.99
CA VAL A 283 -6.86 -14.72 15.07
C VAL A 283 -7.61 -15.08 16.34
N GLY A 284 -7.48 -16.34 16.75
CA GLY A 284 -8.02 -16.84 18.00
C GLY A 284 -7.02 -16.76 19.15
N VAL A 285 -7.53 -16.46 20.34
CA VAL A 285 -6.74 -16.45 21.57
C VAL A 285 -7.40 -17.35 22.62
N ALA A 286 -6.60 -17.89 23.54
CA ALA A 286 -7.04 -18.62 24.72
C ALA A 286 -7.88 -19.86 24.38
N TRP A 287 -9.20 -19.73 24.40
CA TRP A 287 -10.16 -20.83 24.26
C TRP A 287 -11.03 -20.70 23.01
N ALA A 288 -10.68 -19.78 22.09
CA ALA A 288 -11.34 -19.60 20.80
C ALA A 288 -11.41 -20.94 20.01
N PRO A 289 -12.61 -21.38 19.56
CA PRO A 289 -12.76 -22.64 18.84
C PRO A 289 -12.05 -22.61 17.49
N LEU A 290 -11.06 -23.49 17.29
CA LEU A 290 -10.27 -23.51 16.05
C LEU A 290 -11.11 -23.77 14.79
N ASP A 291 -12.16 -24.59 14.91
CA ASP A 291 -13.06 -24.89 13.79
C ASP A 291 -13.88 -23.66 13.37
N ASP A 292 -14.30 -22.81 14.31
CA ASP A 292 -14.98 -21.55 14.00
C ASP A 292 -14.02 -20.56 13.33
N LEU A 293 -12.79 -20.45 13.82
CA LEU A 293 -11.75 -19.60 13.20
C LEU A 293 -11.47 -20.02 11.76
N ARG A 294 -11.34 -21.34 11.51
CA ARG A 294 -11.18 -21.88 10.15
C ARG A 294 -12.42 -21.66 9.31
N ALA A 295 -13.61 -21.81 9.87
CA ALA A 295 -14.86 -21.57 9.16
C ALA A 295 -14.99 -20.11 8.68
N MET A 296 -14.49 -19.15 9.47
CA MET A 296 -14.49 -17.73 9.15
C MET A 296 -13.38 -17.31 8.17
N SER A 297 -12.21 -17.92 8.25
CA SER A 297 -11.03 -17.53 7.46
C SER A 297 -11.22 -17.78 5.96
N SER A 298 -10.52 -17.03 5.10
CA SER A 298 -10.45 -17.30 3.67
C SER A 298 -9.51 -18.48 3.35
N GLU A 299 -9.54 -18.99 2.12
CA GLU A 299 -8.59 -20.02 1.66
C GLU A 299 -7.21 -19.42 1.31
N PRO A 300 -6.09 -20.12 1.55
CA PRO A 300 -6.00 -21.40 2.25
C PRO A 300 -6.12 -21.23 3.77
N LYS A 301 -6.91 -22.09 4.43
CA LYS A 301 -7.22 -21.95 5.87
C LYS A 301 -5.96 -21.92 6.75
N GLU A 302 -4.96 -22.71 6.41
CA GLU A 302 -3.68 -22.79 7.11
C GLU A 302 -2.87 -21.50 7.13
N ASP A 303 -3.02 -20.62 6.12
CA ASP A 303 -2.31 -19.34 6.06
C ASP A 303 -3.15 -18.19 6.66
N HIS A 304 -4.46 -18.40 6.86
CA HIS A 304 -5.41 -17.38 7.27
C HIS A 304 -5.97 -17.56 8.69
N THR A 305 -5.72 -18.70 9.32
CA THR A 305 -6.12 -18.98 10.70
C THR A 305 -4.91 -18.99 11.63
N PHE A 306 -4.93 -18.13 12.64
CA PHE A 306 -3.91 -18.00 13.67
C PHE A 306 -4.51 -18.32 15.03
N PHE A 307 -3.74 -18.98 15.90
CA PHE A 307 -4.20 -19.34 17.24
C PHE A 307 -3.05 -19.32 18.24
N THR A 308 -3.25 -18.64 19.37
CA THR A 308 -2.34 -18.66 20.52
C THR A 308 -3.12 -18.96 21.80
N ARG A 309 -2.47 -19.59 22.79
CA ARG A 309 -3.09 -19.85 24.10
C ARG A 309 -3.09 -18.63 25.01
N GLU A 310 -2.20 -17.67 24.77
CA GLU A 310 -2.02 -16.49 25.61
C GLU A 310 -2.02 -15.22 24.75
N PHE A 311 -2.62 -14.14 25.26
CA PHE A 311 -2.69 -12.84 24.59
C PHE A 311 -1.30 -12.23 24.33
N THR A 312 -0.32 -12.54 25.17
CA THR A 312 1.09 -12.13 24.98
C THR A 312 1.68 -12.66 23.68
N GLY A 313 1.25 -13.85 23.23
CA GLY A 313 1.68 -14.49 21.98
C GLY A 313 1.09 -13.86 20.71
N LEU A 314 0.16 -12.90 20.81
CA LEU A 314 -0.39 -12.20 19.64
C LEU A 314 0.70 -11.51 18.83
N THR A 315 1.72 -10.98 19.50
CA THR A 315 2.80 -10.22 18.85
C THR A 315 3.61 -11.05 17.85
N ASP A 316 3.68 -12.37 18.05
CA ASP A 316 4.35 -13.30 17.14
C ASP A 316 3.65 -13.41 15.77
N PHE A 317 2.35 -13.07 15.70
CA PHE A 317 1.57 -13.13 14.46
C PHE A 317 1.67 -11.89 13.59
N ILE A 318 2.26 -10.79 14.07
CA ILE A 318 2.33 -9.54 13.30
C ILE A 318 3.01 -9.76 11.95
N GLN A 319 4.20 -10.36 11.95
CA GLN A 319 4.96 -10.58 10.71
C GLN A 319 4.33 -11.64 9.80
N PRO A 320 3.88 -12.81 10.30
CA PRO A 320 3.11 -13.76 9.52
C PRO A 320 1.85 -13.19 8.87
N LEU A 321 1.05 -12.41 9.59
CA LEU A 321 -0.17 -11.79 9.05
C LEU A 321 0.13 -10.78 7.95
N VAL A 322 1.12 -9.90 8.17
CA VAL A 322 1.55 -8.93 7.14
C VAL A 322 2.03 -9.65 5.89
N ARG A 323 2.81 -10.74 6.03
CA ARG A 323 3.25 -11.56 4.89
C ARG A 323 2.07 -12.24 4.19
N GLY A 324 1.11 -12.76 4.94
CA GLY A 324 -0.12 -13.36 4.40
C GLY A 324 -0.90 -12.37 3.55
N ILE A 325 -1.18 -11.17 4.09
CA ILE A 325 -1.83 -10.08 3.35
C ILE A 325 -1.06 -9.75 2.07
N CYS A 326 0.27 -9.70 2.14
CA CYS A 326 1.11 -9.40 0.99
C CYS A 326 1.12 -10.48 -0.09
N LYS A 327 1.15 -11.75 0.32
CA LYS A 327 1.05 -12.90 -0.58
C LYS A 327 -0.30 -12.86 -1.30
N ASP A 328 -1.38 -12.76 -0.54
CA ASP A 328 -2.73 -12.71 -1.08
C ASP A 328 -2.91 -11.56 -2.04
N PHE A 329 -2.47 -10.35 -1.66
CA PHE A 329 -2.48 -9.16 -2.51
C PHE A 329 -1.83 -9.43 -3.88
N THR A 330 -0.72 -10.16 -3.91
CA THR A 330 0.04 -10.47 -5.12
C THR A 330 -0.65 -11.53 -5.96
N ASP A 331 -1.15 -12.61 -5.35
CA ASP A 331 -1.68 -13.78 -6.07
C ASP A 331 -2.98 -13.47 -6.83
N ASN A 332 -3.73 -12.44 -6.42
CA ASN A 332 -4.98 -12.03 -7.08
C ASN A 332 -4.87 -10.73 -7.89
N ASN A 333 -3.65 -10.30 -8.24
CA ASN A 333 -3.36 -9.16 -9.14
C ASN A 333 -2.56 -9.61 -10.38
#